data_AF-A0A8S2H7K8-F1
#
_entry.id   AF-A0A8S2H7K8-F1
#
_cell.length_a   1.000
_cell.length_b   1.000
_cell.length_c   1.000
_cell.angle_alpha   90.00
_cell.angle_beta   90.00
_cell.angle_gamma   90.00
#
_symmetry.space_group_name_H-M   'P 1'
#
loop_
_entity.id
_entity.type
_entity.pdbx_description
1 polymer ?
#
loop_
_entity_poly.entity_id
_entity_poly.type
_entity_poly.pdbx_seq_one_letter_code
_entity_poly.pdbx_strand_id
1 'polypeptide(L)' 'MGLTPLEGLIMGTRSGDIDPAIISYVAKQKMMSEDAITALLSSASGLKGLTGSSDMREVQQRFLQHDEQAVLAINL' A
#
# COMPACT_ATOMS: atom_id res chain seq x y z
N MET A 1 -2.92 13.66 -6.45
CA MET A 1 -3.38 12.32 -6.85
C MET A 1 -4.34 12.58 -8.00
N GLY A 2 -4.05 12.12 -9.21
CA GLY A 2 -4.62 12.62 -10.47
C GLY A 2 -6.12 12.45 -10.60
N LEU A 3 -6.58 11.42 -11.33
CA LEU A 3 -8.02 11.22 -11.55
C LEU A 3 -8.75 10.74 -10.29
N THR A 4 -8.09 9.95 -9.46
CA THR A 4 -8.61 9.45 -8.19
C THR A 4 -7.64 9.77 -7.06
N PRO A 5 -8.08 9.67 -5.79
CA PRO A 5 -7.17 9.76 -4.66
C PRO A 5 -6.17 8.60 -4.53
N LEU A 6 -6.02 7.71 -5.52
CA LEU A 6 -5.14 6.53 -5.40
C LEU A 6 -3.67 6.84 -5.71
N GLU A 7 -3.41 7.72 -6.69
CA GLU A 7 -2.07 8.02 -7.25
C GLU A 7 -1.26 8.98 -6.38
N GLY A 8 0.00 8.72 -6.08
CA GLY A 8 0.91 9.64 -5.40
C GLY A 8 1.54 9.00 -4.17
N LEU A 9 1.50 9.69 -3.03
CA LEU A 9 2.12 9.19 -1.81
C LEU A 9 1.47 7.90 -1.30
N ILE A 10 2.30 7.06 -0.68
CA ILE A 10 1.86 5.96 0.17
C ILE A 10 1.04 6.56 1.32
N MET A 11 -0.14 6.00 1.59
CA MET A 11 -1.01 6.44 2.68
C MET A 11 -1.31 5.28 3.65
N GLY A 12 -2.11 5.51 4.69
CA GLY A 12 -2.44 4.48 5.68
C GLY A 12 -2.96 3.17 5.08
N THR A 13 -3.85 3.24 4.08
CA THR A 13 -4.45 2.06 3.43
C THR A 13 -4.40 2.07 1.91
N ARG A 14 -3.93 3.18 1.30
CA ARG A 14 -3.85 3.34 -0.16
C ARG A 14 -2.43 3.13 -0.64
N SER A 15 -2.28 2.50 -1.80
CA SER A 15 -0.97 2.16 -2.38
C SER A 15 -0.12 3.39 -2.69
N GLY A 16 -0.72 4.47 -3.18
CA GLY A 16 0.04 5.51 -3.87
C GLY A 16 0.44 5.05 -5.27
N ASP A 17 1.54 5.61 -5.77
CA ASP A 17 2.10 5.30 -7.08
C ASP A 17 2.58 3.86 -7.16
N ILE A 18 2.17 3.19 -8.23
CA ILE A 18 2.54 1.82 -8.56
C ILE A 18 2.77 1.72 -10.06
N ASP A 19 3.51 0.70 -10.49
CA ASP A 19 3.60 0.33 -11.89
C ASP A 19 2.19 0.01 -12.43
N PRO A 20 1.69 0.71 -13.48
CA PRO A 20 0.38 0.42 -14.07
C PRO A 20 0.21 -1.04 -14.53
N ALA A 21 1.30 -1.72 -14.93
CA ALA A 21 1.26 -3.11 -15.35
C ALA A 21 0.93 -4.10 -14.21
N ILE A 22 1.06 -3.68 -12.94
CA ILE A 22 0.79 -4.54 -11.79
C ILE A 22 -0.66 -4.99 -11.73
N ILE A 23 -1.61 -4.16 -12.18
CA ILE A 23 -3.04 -4.48 -12.18
C ILE A 23 -3.27 -5.69 -13.08
N SER A 24 -2.78 -5.65 -14.32
CA SER A 24 -2.90 -6.77 -15.26
C SER A 24 -2.12 -8.00 -14.80
N TYR A 25 -0.96 -7.81 -14.18
CA TYR A 25 -0.17 -8.92 -13.64
C TYR A 25 -0.93 -9.65 -12.51
N VAL A 26 -1.43 -8.91 -11.52
CA VAL A 26 -2.18 -9.47 -10.38
C VAL A 26 -3.48 -10.10 -10.85
N ALA A 27 -4.21 -9.45 -11.75
CA ALA A 27 -5.44 -10.00 -12.33
C ALA A 27 -5.22 -11.41 -12.91
N LYS A 28 -4.15 -11.58 -13.70
CA LYS A 28 -3.80 -12.87 -14.30
C LYS A 28 -3.30 -13.88 -13.27
N GLN A 29 -2.39 -13.49 -12.37
CA GLN A 29 -1.74 -14.41 -11.43
C GLN A 29 -2.65 -14.85 -10.28
N LYS A 30 -3.59 -13.99 -9.86
CA LYS A 30 -4.46 -14.22 -8.71
C LYS A 30 -5.92 -14.46 -9.10
N MET A 31 -6.24 -14.45 -10.39
CA MET A 31 -7.62 -14.54 -10.91
C MET A 31 -8.54 -13.52 -10.24
N MET A 32 -8.03 -12.29 -10.04
CA MET A 32 -8.77 -11.19 -9.41
C MET A 32 -9.39 -10.30 -10.48
N SER A 33 -10.61 -9.81 -10.22
CA SER A 33 -11.21 -8.76 -11.05
C SER A 33 -10.51 -7.42 -10.86
N GLU A 34 -10.61 -6.54 -11.85
CA GLU A 34 -10.08 -5.17 -11.77
C GLU A 34 -10.69 -4.39 -10.60
N ASP A 35 -12.00 -4.55 -10.34
CA ASP A 35 -12.68 -3.94 -9.19
C ASP A 35 -12.09 -4.43 -7.86
N ALA A 36 -11.81 -5.73 -7.73
CA ALA A 36 -11.23 -6.31 -6.52
C ALA A 36 -9.81 -5.79 -6.29
N ILE A 37 -9.02 -5.65 -7.35
CA ILE A 37 -7.66 -5.09 -7.28
C ILE A 37 -7.74 -3.61 -6.90
N THR A 38 -8.65 -2.85 -7.50
CA THR A 38 -8.85 -1.42 -7.18
C THR A 38 -9.26 -1.22 -5.74
N ALA A 39 -10.15 -2.07 -5.21
CA ALA A 39 -10.54 -2.07 -3.81
C ALA A 39 -9.34 -2.41 -2.89
N LEU A 40 -8.52 -3.38 -3.28
CA LEU A 40 -7.30 -3.76 -2.55
C LEU A 40 -6.30 -2.60 -2.49
N LEU A 41 -6.04 -1.94 -3.62
CA LEU A 41 -5.14 -0.79 -3.72
C LEU A 41 -5.66 0.41 -2.91
N SER A 42 -6.97 0.54 -2.74
CA SER A 42 -7.58 1.67 -2.03
C SER A 42 -7.73 1.46 -0.52
N SER A 43 -7.89 0.22 -0.05
CA SER A 43 -8.33 -0.06 1.34
C SER A 43 -7.47 -1.06 2.12
N ALA A 44 -6.60 -1.80 1.44
CA ALA A 44 -5.79 -2.87 2.04
C ALA A 44 -4.31 -2.80 1.65
N SER A 45 -3.84 -1.64 1.21
CA SER A 45 -2.46 -1.40 0.77
C SER A 45 -1.78 -0.35 1.67
N GLY A 46 -0.77 0.34 1.15
CA GLY A 46 -0.09 1.42 1.86
C GLY A 46 0.62 0.94 3.13
N LEU A 47 0.63 1.77 4.18
CA LEU A 47 1.22 1.40 5.47
C LEU A 47 0.64 0.10 6.03
N LYS A 48 -0.68 -0.10 5.90
CA LYS A 48 -1.35 -1.33 6.33
C LYS A 48 -0.85 -2.55 5.56
N GLY A 49 -0.67 -2.42 4.25
CA GLY A 49 -0.14 -3.51 3.42
C GLY A 49 1.33 -3.84 3.73
N LEU A 50 2.12 -2.82 4.09
CA LEU A 50 3.56 -2.97 4.35
C LEU A 50 3.88 -3.42 5.78
N THR A 51 3.13 -2.92 6.76
CA THR A 51 3.43 -3.06 8.19
C THR A 51 2.35 -3.80 8.97
N GLY A 52 1.16 -3.99 8.40
CA GLY A 52 -0.03 -4.46 9.12
C GLY A 52 -0.81 -3.38 9.86
N SER A 53 -0.29 -2.15 9.99
CA SER A 53 -0.98 -1.02 10.62
C SER A 53 -1.13 0.17 9.66
N SER A 54 -2.28 0.82 9.70
CA SER A 54 -2.52 2.08 8.98
C SER A 54 -2.21 3.32 9.81
N ASP A 55 -1.89 3.18 11.10
CA ASP A 55 -1.59 4.30 11.99
C ASP A 55 -0.09 4.62 11.96
N MET A 56 0.24 5.79 11.43
CA MET A 56 1.62 6.27 11.35
C MET A 56 2.29 6.37 12.72
N ARG A 57 1.55 6.62 13.80
CA ARG A 57 2.12 6.71 15.15
C ARG A 57 2.65 5.37 15.61
N GLU A 58 1.90 4.30 15.35
CA GLU A 58 2.31 2.93 15.64
C GLU A 58 3.52 2.53 14.78
N VAL A 59 3.47 2.85 13.48
CA VAL A 59 4.59 2.58 12.56
C VAL A 59 5.86 3.31 13.01
N GLN A 60 5.77 4.57 13.44
CA GLN A 60 6.91 5.32 13.98
C GLN A 60 7.47 4.70 15.27
N GLN A 61 6.61 4.20 16.16
CA GLN A 61 7.09 3.49 17.36
C GLN A 61 7.84 2.22 17.00
N ARG A 62 7.31 1.42 16.07
CA ARG A 62 7.96 0.20 15.56
C ARG A 62 9.27 0.49 14.85
N PHE A 63 9.34 1.59 14.09
CA PHE A 63 10.58 2.07 13.46
C PHE A 63 11.68 2.35 14.49
N LEU A 64 11.35 3.03 15.59
CA LEU A 64 12.30 3.28 16.69
C LEU A 64 12.75 1.99 17.39
N GLN A 65 11.97 0.92 17.27
CA GLN A 65 12.31 -0.43 17.76
C GLN A 65 13.05 -1.28 16.71
N HIS A 66 13.41 -0.70 15.56
CA HIS A 66 14.07 -1.38 14.44
C HIS A 66 13.26 -2.54 13.83
N ASP A 67 11.93 -2.47 13.87
CA ASP A 67 11.06 -3.38 13.13
C ASP A 67 11.32 -3.23 11.61
N GLU A 68 11.68 -4.34 10.96
CA GLU A 68 12.09 -4.33 9.56
C GLU A 68 11.02 -3.79 8.61
N GLN A 69 9.74 -4.10 8.86
CA GLN A 69 8.64 -3.66 8.01
C GLN A 69 8.37 -2.17 8.19
N ALA A 70 8.44 -1.67 9.43
CA ALA A 70 8.29 -0.24 9.70
C ALA A 70 9.45 0.58 9.14
N VAL A 71 10.67 0.05 9.22
CA VAL A 71 11.87 0.65 8.60
C VAL A 71 11.72 0.72 7.08
N LEU A 72 11.29 -0.37 6.44
CA LEU A 72 11.01 -0.36 5.01
C LEU A 72 9.94 0.67 4.67
N ALA A 73 8.81 0.67 5.37
CA ALA A 73 7.67 1.52 5.06
C ALA A 73 7.94 3.03 5.22
N ILE A 74 8.82 3.43 6.14
CA ILE A 74 9.19 4.84 6.33
C ILE A 74 10.24 5.32 5.33
N ASN A 75 11.05 4.41 4.78
CA ASN A 75 12.11 4.76 3.83
C ASN A 75 11.68 4.68 2.36
N LEU A 76 10.47 4.20 2.07
CA LEU A 76 9.83 4.25 0.75
C LEU A 76 9.33 5.67 0.44
#